data_AF-A0ABD3QQF2-F1
#
_entry.id   AF-A0ABD3QQF2-F1
#
_cell.length_a   1.000
_cell.length_b   1.000
_cell.length_c   1.000
_cell.angle_alpha   90.00
_cell.angle_beta   90.00
_cell.angle_gamma   90.00
#
_symmetry.space_group_name_H-M   'P 1'
#
loop_
_entity.id
_entity.type
_entity.pdbx_description
1 polymer ?
#
loop_
_entity_poly.entity_id
_entity_poly.type
_entity_poly.pdbx_seq_one_letter_code
_entity_poly.pdbx_strand_id
1 'polypeptide(L)'
;MADNPATLLHKKPKHSQTINDDPIFAFKLHEFKHSPSSLRISASQVSALVGLHPYQNLPQLLFDFVYQSHLGQHLLQIDAKALGLSLIDAKVHEEEQMLTLATAASIETKQLVQQVLEVSSGKRKLESVNEVQLLQKKIASNASDAQKAGRMSQKQVEALVEASRGHVSTGFGTCHEEEALDVYEKRVGCIVRERNEGLMEWGFERVEFEGSETGVSAAPLGKARRRSGWMAFRQQQQLDGEKAPDTGDKKSVELSEETVEQPAAAECEAMKVISLKSNPDNEEKDSDIIDLTSDEQPEMEDPPKRPFFKIVGAVDGIRDEVYMKAPDSTKADDRGEFSDDEMDQMMACYKTPSKKTDGEHELNFTNETNDDFSDNDCNITLRPIIVECKHRMKKAKIPPPLYDQIQTCIYCQMHETEEADLIQVVRNQSTKKPELKANTKQPDTNDNQHIEIAISRISLNDTIHNHKYHWTATLLPRLASFVDAVYNIRKDDTKRYRMIMALVNYQDENADATAEKEAWSILWDECPWLKHCDTAYGRRR
;
A
#
# COMPACT_ATOMS: atom_id res chain seq x y z
N MET A 1 -31.03 18.38 -30.52
CA MET A 1 -30.48 17.60 -29.41
C MET A 1 -29.10 18.17 -29.16
N ALA A 2 -28.83 18.73 -27.99
CA ALA A 2 -27.47 19.16 -27.68
C ALA A 2 -26.64 17.89 -27.46
N ASP A 3 -25.59 17.69 -28.26
CA ASP A 3 -24.67 16.58 -28.06
C ASP A 3 -23.94 16.82 -26.73
N ASN A 4 -24.34 16.08 -25.69
CA ASN A 4 -23.60 16.08 -24.44
C ASN A 4 -22.20 15.52 -24.74
N PRO A 5 -21.12 16.28 -24.50
CA PRO A 5 -19.78 15.80 -24.76
C PRO A 5 -19.53 14.54 -23.93
N ALA A 6 -18.79 13.58 -24.49
CA ALA A 6 -18.42 12.39 -23.76
C ALA A 6 -17.58 12.78 -22.52
N THR A 7 -17.80 12.05 -21.43
CA THR A 7 -17.22 12.33 -20.12
C THR A 7 -16.13 11.32 -19.80
N LEU A 8 -15.00 11.80 -19.28
CA LEU A 8 -13.96 10.96 -18.70
C LEU A 8 -13.92 11.16 -17.19
N LEU A 9 -14.17 10.08 -16.45
CA LEU A 9 -14.08 10.07 -14.99
C LEU A 9 -12.62 9.94 -14.56
N HIS A 10 -12.12 10.94 -13.83
CA HIS A 10 -10.77 10.89 -13.26
C HIS A 10 -10.64 11.69 -11.96
N LYS A 11 -9.63 11.41 -11.13
CA LYS A 11 -9.39 12.17 -9.89
C LYS A 11 -9.10 13.64 -10.23
N LYS A 12 -9.88 14.58 -9.69
CA LYS A 12 -9.69 16.00 -9.98
C LYS A 12 -8.32 16.47 -9.47
N PRO A 13 -7.58 17.27 -10.26
CA PRO A 13 -6.38 17.92 -9.75
C PRO A 13 -6.74 18.85 -8.60
N LYS A 14 -5.98 18.78 -7.50
CA LYS A 14 -6.19 19.63 -6.31
C LYS A 14 -6.09 21.13 -6.59
N HIS A 15 -5.46 21.52 -7.69
CA HIS A 15 -5.37 22.91 -8.13
C HIS A 15 -5.76 23.00 -9.61
N SER A 16 -6.90 23.63 -9.89
CA SER A 16 -7.25 24.09 -11.24
C SER A 16 -6.53 25.42 -11.49
N GLN A 17 -5.21 25.39 -11.61
CA GLN A 17 -4.52 26.53 -12.20
C GLN A 17 -4.86 26.53 -13.68
N THR A 18 -5.31 27.69 -14.18
CA THR A 18 -5.44 27.92 -15.61
C THR A 18 -4.11 27.57 -16.27
N ILE A 19 -4.19 26.81 -17.37
CA ILE A 19 -3.04 26.49 -18.22
C ILE A 19 -2.56 27.84 -18.78
N ASN A 20 -1.68 28.52 -18.04
CA ASN A 20 -1.00 29.70 -18.54
C ASN A 20 0.00 29.22 -19.58
N ASP A 21 0.19 30.00 -20.65
CA ASP A 21 1.16 29.77 -21.73
C ASP A 21 2.62 29.94 -21.24
N ASP A 22 2.96 29.41 -20.05
CA ASP A 22 4.29 29.44 -19.48
C ASP A 22 5.21 28.46 -20.23
N PRO A 23 6.24 28.95 -20.97
CA PRO A 23 7.15 28.09 -21.70
C PRO A 23 7.93 27.12 -20.79
N ILE A 24 8.17 27.47 -19.53
CA ILE A 24 8.83 26.60 -18.55
C ILE A 24 7.92 25.40 -18.24
N PHE A 25 6.62 25.64 -18.12
CA PHE A 25 5.65 24.58 -17.90
C PHE A 25 5.54 23.64 -19.10
N ALA A 26 5.48 24.19 -20.31
CA ALA A 26 5.47 23.39 -21.55
C ALA A 26 6.72 22.51 -21.65
N PHE A 27 7.90 23.03 -21.31
CA PHE A 27 9.14 22.25 -21.25
C PHE A 27 9.07 21.10 -20.23
N LYS A 28 8.60 21.37 -19.00
CA LYS A 28 8.43 20.34 -17.96
C LYS A 28 7.44 19.26 -18.37
N LEU A 29 6.36 19.64 -19.06
CA LEU A 29 5.37 18.69 -19.55
C LEU A 29 5.94 17.82 -20.68
N HIS A 30 6.73 18.41 -21.58
CA HIS A 30 7.47 17.67 -22.60
C HIS A 30 8.48 16.70 -21.97
N GLU A 31 9.25 17.15 -20.98
CA GLU A 31 10.15 16.28 -20.21
C GLU A 31 9.37 15.15 -19.53
N PHE A 32 8.23 15.43 -18.89
CA PHE A 32 7.39 14.39 -18.27
C PHE A 32 6.87 13.34 -19.28
N LYS A 33 6.54 13.78 -20.50
CA LYS A 33 6.03 12.92 -21.57
C LYS A 33 7.12 11.98 -22.11
N HIS A 34 8.35 12.48 -22.26
CA HIS A 34 9.43 11.78 -22.95
C HIS A 34 10.50 11.19 -22.04
N SER A 35 10.58 11.63 -20.78
CA SER A 35 11.57 11.18 -19.81
C SER A 35 10.92 10.36 -18.68
N PRO A 36 11.59 9.30 -18.20
CA PRO A 36 11.13 8.55 -17.04
C PRO A 36 10.98 9.45 -15.81
N SER A 37 9.75 9.58 -15.33
CA SER A 37 9.45 10.22 -14.05
C SER A 37 9.14 9.14 -13.02
N SER A 38 9.77 9.17 -11.85
CA SER A 38 9.59 8.14 -10.82
C SER A 38 8.11 7.82 -10.53
N LEU A 39 7.65 6.63 -10.92
CA LEU A 39 6.28 6.19 -10.63
C LEU A 39 6.14 5.79 -9.17
N ARG A 40 5.05 6.20 -8.52
CA ARG A 40 4.70 5.83 -7.14
C ARG A 40 3.65 4.72 -7.16
N ILE A 41 4.05 3.50 -6.84
CA ILE A 41 3.22 2.29 -6.87
C ILE A 41 2.88 1.89 -5.43
N SER A 42 1.61 1.65 -5.09
CA SER A 42 1.32 1.14 -3.74
C SER A 42 1.71 -0.34 -3.62
N ALA A 43 2.17 -0.78 -2.46
CA ALA A 43 2.49 -2.18 -2.19
C ALA A 43 1.29 -3.11 -2.51
N SER A 44 0.07 -2.66 -2.21
CA SER A 44 -1.18 -3.37 -2.51
C SER A 44 -1.49 -3.51 -4.00
N GLN A 45 -0.92 -2.66 -4.86
CA GLN A 45 -1.13 -2.71 -6.31
C GLN A 45 -0.13 -3.62 -7.03
N VAL A 46 1.02 -3.93 -6.43
CA VAL A 46 2.10 -4.69 -7.10
C VAL A 46 1.60 -6.03 -7.65
N SER A 47 0.80 -6.76 -6.88
CA SER A 47 0.20 -8.02 -7.31
C SER A 47 -0.68 -7.87 -8.57
N ALA A 48 -1.38 -6.75 -8.73
CA ALA A 48 -2.15 -6.48 -9.94
C ALA A 48 -1.23 -6.18 -11.13
N LEU A 49 -0.22 -5.33 -10.91
CA LEU A 49 0.70 -4.91 -11.97
C LEU A 49 1.54 -6.05 -12.53
N VAL A 50 1.77 -7.11 -11.74
CA VAL A 50 2.50 -8.32 -12.16
C VAL A 50 1.59 -9.46 -12.63
N GLY A 51 0.28 -9.21 -12.78
CA GLY A 51 -0.69 -10.18 -13.29
C GLY A 51 -1.09 -11.28 -12.29
N LEU A 52 -0.96 -11.03 -10.99
CA LEU A 52 -1.28 -11.97 -9.91
C LEU A 52 -2.47 -11.52 -9.03
N HIS A 53 -3.29 -10.58 -9.54
CA HIS A 53 -4.51 -10.12 -8.87
C HIS A 53 -5.75 -10.33 -9.75
N PRO A 54 -6.64 -11.28 -9.41
CA PRO A 54 -7.74 -11.69 -10.30
C PRO A 54 -8.94 -10.75 -10.33
N TYR A 55 -8.95 -9.70 -9.51
CA TYR A 55 -10.09 -8.79 -9.39
C TYR A 55 -9.79 -7.33 -9.76
N GLN A 56 -8.54 -6.96 -10.05
CA GLN A 56 -8.18 -5.56 -10.31
C GLN A 56 -8.36 -5.22 -11.79
N ASN A 57 -8.79 -3.99 -12.07
CA ASN A 57 -8.93 -3.46 -13.41
C ASN A 57 -7.58 -2.87 -13.87
N LEU A 58 -6.74 -3.71 -14.47
CA LEU A 58 -5.41 -3.29 -14.93
C LEU A 58 -5.44 -2.15 -15.96
N PRO A 59 -6.36 -2.11 -16.95
CA PRO A 59 -6.48 -0.96 -17.85
C PRO A 59 -6.69 0.36 -17.12
N GLN A 60 -7.54 0.39 -16.09
CA GLN A 60 -7.73 1.58 -15.27
C GLN A 60 -6.47 1.93 -14.47
N LEU A 61 -5.77 0.94 -13.90
CA LEU A 61 -4.50 1.18 -13.20
C LEU A 61 -3.44 1.75 -14.15
N LEU A 62 -3.32 1.21 -15.36
CA LEU A 62 -2.40 1.72 -16.38
C LEU A 62 -2.67 3.19 -16.68
N PHE A 63 -3.94 3.54 -16.92
CA PHE A 63 -4.36 4.93 -17.12
C PHE A 63 -3.98 5.82 -15.92
N ASP A 64 -4.25 5.37 -14.69
CA ASP A 64 -3.87 6.09 -13.47
C ASP A 64 -2.35 6.33 -13.38
N PHE A 65 -1.52 5.38 -13.85
CA PHE A 65 -0.05 5.50 -13.87
C PHE A 65 0.50 6.37 -15.00
N VAL A 66 -0.12 6.32 -16.19
CA VAL A 66 0.25 7.20 -17.33
C VAL A 66 0.08 8.66 -16.94
N TYR A 67 -1.03 8.98 -16.27
CA TYR A 67 -1.39 10.34 -15.84
C TYR A 67 -1.07 10.62 -14.37
N GLN A 68 -0.22 9.81 -13.73
CA GLN A 68 0.19 10.03 -12.35
C GLN A 68 0.96 11.35 -12.20
N SER A 69 0.79 12.03 -11.05
CA SER A 69 1.38 13.33 -10.68
C SER A 69 0.66 14.56 -11.23
N HIS A 70 1.04 15.75 -10.75
CA HIS A 70 0.50 17.03 -11.23
C HIS A 70 0.68 17.21 -12.74
N LEU A 71 1.88 16.95 -13.28
CA LEU A 71 2.15 17.07 -14.72
C LEU A 71 1.33 16.06 -15.53
N GLY A 72 1.14 14.85 -15.00
CA GLY A 72 0.25 13.85 -15.60
C GLY A 72 -1.20 14.31 -15.65
N GLN A 73 -1.70 15.01 -14.62
CA GLN A 73 -3.05 15.58 -14.65
C GLN A 73 -3.23 16.67 -15.72
N HIS A 74 -2.21 17.51 -15.93
CA HIS A 74 -2.22 18.49 -17.02
C HIS A 74 -2.15 17.83 -18.39
N LEU A 75 -1.33 16.78 -18.54
CA LEU A 75 -1.30 15.98 -19.77
C LEU A 75 -2.68 15.40 -20.08
N LEU A 76 -3.38 14.88 -19.06
CA LEU A 76 -4.74 14.36 -19.23
C LEU A 76 -5.73 15.45 -19.67
N GLN A 77 -5.64 16.66 -19.13
CA GLN A 77 -6.49 17.78 -19.55
C GLN A 77 -6.28 18.13 -21.03
N ILE A 78 -5.03 18.15 -21.47
CA ILE A 78 -4.67 18.41 -22.88
C ILE A 78 -5.22 17.30 -23.78
N ASP A 79 -5.01 16.03 -23.40
CA ASP A 79 -5.49 14.89 -24.16
C ASP A 79 -7.03 14.84 -24.20
N ALA A 80 -7.69 15.08 -23.07
CA ALA A 80 -9.15 15.14 -22.98
C ALA A 80 -9.71 16.27 -23.85
N LYS A 81 -9.11 17.46 -23.81
CA LYS A 81 -9.49 18.59 -24.67
C LYS A 81 -9.30 18.24 -26.15
N ALA A 82 -8.20 17.59 -26.51
CA ALA A 82 -7.94 17.15 -27.89
C ALA A 82 -8.98 16.14 -28.39
N LEU A 83 -9.53 15.32 -27.49
CA LEU A 83 -10.58 14.35 -27.77
C LEU A 83 -12.01 14.91 -27.62
N GLY A 84 -12.17 16.19 -27.25
CA GLY A 84 -13.48 16.79 -27.00
C GLY A 84 -14.19 16.24 -25.76
N LEU A 85 -13.43 15.71 -24.79
CA LEU A 85 -13.95 15.10 -23.56
C LEU A 85 -14.02 16.12 -22.42
N SER A 86 -15.04 15.95 -21.57
CA SER A 86 -15.15 16.68 -20.31
C SER A 86 -14.61 15.83 -19.15
N LEU A 87 -13.71 16.39 -18.35
CA LEU A 87 -13.18 15.71 -17.17
C LEU A 87 -14.07 15.96 -15.97
N ILE A 88 -14.53 14.89 -15.35
CA ILE A 88 -15.32 14.93 -14.11
C ILE A 88 -14.54 14.21 -13.01
N ASP A 89 -14.60 14.76 -11.78
CA ASP A 89 -14.02 14.09 -10.62
C ASP A 89 -14.67 12.72 -10.42
N ALA A 90 -13.89 11.65 -10.57
CA ALA A 90 -14.40 10.27 -10.49
C ALA A 90 -15.06 9.98 -9.14
N LYS A 91 -14.53 10.51 -8.03
CA LYS A 91 -15.07 10.25 -6.70
C LYS A 91 -16.38 11.00 -6.49
N VAL A 92 -16.42 12.30 -6.82
CA VAL A 92 -17.65 13.10 -6.72
C VAL A 92 -18.71 12.53 -7.65
N HIS A 93 -18.34 12.15 -8.87
CA HIS A 93 -19.27 11.54 -9.81
C HIS A 93 -19.81 10.20 -9.33
N GLU A 94 -18.97 9.32 -8.79
CA GLU A 94 -19.40 8.05 -8.21
C GLU A 94 -20.39 8.28 -7.06
N GLU A 95 -20.09 9.21 -6.14
CA GLU A 95 -20.98 9.59 -5.03
C GLU A 95 -22.32 10.16 -5.54
N GLU A 96 -22.29 11.07 -6.52
CA GLU A 96 -23.49 11.65 -7.15
C GLU A 96 -24.30 10.61 -7.93
N GLN A 97 -23.64 9.72 -8.67
CA GLN A 97 -24.28 8.62 -9.40
C GLN A 97 -24.93 7.65 -8.43
N MET A 98 -24.25 7.25 -7.35
CA MET A 98 -24.83 6.42 -6.30
C MET A 98 -26.09 7.07 -5.70
N LEU A 99 -26.03 8.37 -5.36
CA LEU A 99 -27.19 9.09 -4.82
C LEU A 99 -28.31 9.24 -5.85
N THR A 100 -28.00 9.38 -7.12
CA THR A 100 -28.97 9.49 -8.23
C THR A 100 -29.69 8.15 -8.43
N LEU A 101 -28.95 7.05 -8.54
CA LEU A 101 -29.49 5.69 -8.63
C LEU A 101 -30.32 5.34 -7.39
N ALA A 102 -29.83 5.71 -6.20
CA ALA A 102 -30.56 5.50 -4.96
C ALA A 102 -31.86 6.33 -4.90
N THR A 103 -31.86 7.57 -5.40
CA THR A 103 -33.05 8.41 -5.50
C THR A 103 -34.09 7.79 -6.45
N ALA A 104 -33.66 7.23 -7.59
CA ALA A 104 -34.53 6.50 -8.50
C ALA A 104 -35.13 5.25 -7.84
N ALA A 105 -34.37 4.57 -6.97
CA ALA A 105 -34.83 3.41 -6.20
C ALA A 105 -35.87 3.78 -5.14
N SER A 106 -35.56 4.69 -4.22
CA SER A 106 -36.49 5.28 -3.22
C SER A 106 -35.81 6.34 -2.35
N ILE A 107 -36.61 7.19 -1.68
CA ILE A 107 -36.10 8.14 -0.67
C ILE A 107 -35.33 7.41 0.44
N GLU A 108 -35.84 6.27 0.90
CA GLU A 108 -35.19 5.43 1.91
C GLU A 108 -33.81 4.93 1.42
N THR A 109 -33.72 4.47 0.16
CA THR A 109 -32.44 3.99 -0.40
C THR A 109 -31.41 5.11 -0.48
N LYS A 110 -31.83 6.32 -0.85
CA LYS A 110 -30.96 7.51 -0.82
C LYS A 110 -30.38 7.76 0.58
N GLN A 111 -31.21 7.68 1.61
CA GLN A 111 -30.77 7.83 3.00
C GLN A 111 -29.79 6.72 3.41
N LEU A 112 -30.03 5.47 3.02
CA LEU A 112 -29.10 4.37 3.29
C LEU A 112 -27.75 4.57 2.59
N VAL A 113 -27.75 5.04 1.35
CA VAL A 113 -26.51 5.35 0.61
C VAL A 113 -25.76 6.52 1.23
N GLN A 114 -26.46 7.57 1.70
CA GLN A 114 -25.81 8.65 2.45
C GLN A 114 -25.06 8.11 3.68
N GLN A 115 -25.65 7.16 4.41
CA GLN A 115 -24.99 6.51 5.55
C GLN A 115 -23.76 5.70 5.11
N VAL A 116 -23.82 5.02 3.96
CA VAL A 116 -22.66 4.31 3.39
C VAL A 116 -21.51 5.29 3.10
N LEU A 117 -21.81 6.44 2.50
CA LEU A 117 -20.81 7.47 2.19
C LEU A 117 -20.21 8.08 3.47
N GLU A 118 -21.02 8.32 4.50
CA GLU A 118 -20.57 8.74 5.83
C GLU A 118 -19.62 7.72 6.47
N VAL A 119 -19.90 6.42 6.34
CA VAL A 119 -19.02 5.35 6.83
C VAL A 119 -17.71 5.32 6.06
N SER A 120 -17.76 5.42 4.73
CA SER A 120 -16.54 5.40 3.90
C SER A 120 -15.62 6.61 4.13
N SER A 121 -16.20 7.74 4.54
CA SER A 121 -15.47 8.97 4.87
C SER A 121 -15.02 9.01 6.33
N GLY A 122 -15.34 8.00 7.14
CA GLY A 122 -15.01 7.96 8.58
C GLY A 122 -15.88 8.85 9.46
N LYS A 123 -16.89 9.54 8.89
CA LYS A 123 -17.84 10.38 9.64
C LYS A 123 -18.80 9.58 10.50
N ARG A 124 -19.02 8.31 10.13
CA ARG A 124 -19.86 7.38 10.88
C ARG A 124 -19.15 6.07 11.13
N LYS A 125 -19.13 5.64 12.39
CA LYS A 125 -18.72 4.29 12.77
C LYS A 125 -19.94 3.37 12.79
N LEU A 126 -19.83 2.20 12.19
CA LEU A 126 -20.79 1.10 12.37
C LEU A 126 -20.20 0.16 13.39
N GLU A 127 -20.96 -0.27 14.39
CA GLU A 127 -20.35 -1.04 15.47
C GLU A 127 -20.12 -2.50 15.07
N SER A 128 -20.93 -3.03 14.15
CA SER A 128 -20.93 -4.47 13.85
C SER A 128 -21.01 -4.78 12.35
N VAL A 129 -20.52 -5.97 11.97
CA VAL A 129 -20.73 -6.53 10.62
C VAL A 129 -22.21 -6.72 10.30
N ASN A 130 -23.08 -6.82 11.31
CA ASN A 130 -24.53 -6.93 11.11
C ASN A 130 -25.11 -5.65 10.58
N GLU A 131 -24.68 -4.51 11.11
CA GLU A 131 -25.09 -3.21 10.60
C GLU A 131 -24.65 -3.05 9.15
N VAL A 132 -23.41 -3.45 8.83
CA VAL A 132 -22.90 -3.45 7.45
C VAL A 132 -23.76 -4.34 6.54
N GLN A 133 -24.01 -5.60 6.94
CA GLN A 133 -24.79 -6.55 6.14
C GLN A 133 -26.26 -6.15 6.04
N LEU A 134 -26.86 -5.60 7.10
CA LEU A 134 -28.23 -5.09 7.10
C LEU A 134 -28.34 -3.90 6.14
N LEU A 135 -27.39 -2.96 6.20
CA LEU A 135 -27.33 -1.81 5.31
C LEU A 135 -27.21 -2.25 3.85
N GLN A 136 -26.27 -3.17 3.55
CA GLN A 136 -26.11 -3.76 2.22
C GLN A 136 -27.37 -4.50 1.75
N LYS A 137 -27.99 -5.31 2.61
CA LYS A 137 -29.19 -6.09 2.29
C LYS A 137 -30.40 -5.19 2.02
N LYS A 138 -30.59 -4.13 2.81
CA LYS A 138 -31.67 -3.16 2.61
C LYS A 138 -31.50 -2.43 1.26
N ILE A 139 -30.29 -1.95 0.95
CA ILE A 139 -30.00 -1.33 -0.34
C ILE A 139 -30.28 -2.31 -1.49
N ALA A 140 -29.79 -3.54 -1.39
CA ALA A 140 -30.01 -4.57 -2.42
C ALA A 140 -31.49 -4.94 -2.60
N SER A 141 -32.25 -5.07 -1.50
CA SER A 141 -33.70 -5.34 -1.56
C SER A 141 -34.44 -4.20 -2.25
N ASN A 142 -34.20 -2.96 -1.82
CA ASN A 142 -34.88 -1.79 -2.37
C ASN A 142 -34.53 -1.58 -3.85
N ALA A 143 -33.26 -1.79 -4.24
CA ALA A 143 -32.83 -1.73 -5.62
C ALA A 143 -33.50 -2.82 -6.48
N SER A 144 -33.60 -4.05 -5.98
CA SER A 144 -34.31 -5.14 -6.67
C SER A 144 -35.81 -4.86 -6.82
N ASP A 145 -36.45 -4.29 -5.81
CA ASP A 145 -37.87 -3.93 -5.90
C ASP A 145 -38.11 -2.75 -6.85
N ALA A 146 -37.18 -1.79 -6.91
CA ALA A 146 -37.20 -0.73 -7.91
C ALA A 146 -37.03 -1.27 -9.34
N GLN A 147 -36.19 -2.28 -9.53
CA GLN A 147 -36.05 -2.98 -10.80
C GLN A 147 -37.33 -3.72 -11.20
N LYS A 148 -37.95 -4.49 -10.30
CA LYS A 148 -39.23 -5.17 -10.58
C LYS A 148 -40.33 -4.17 -10.95
N ALA A 149 -40.30 -2.98 -10.37
CA ALA A 149 -41.19 -1.87 -10.67
C ALA A 149 -40.83 -1.12 -11.98
N GLY A 150 -39.77 -1.52 -12.69
CA GLY A 150 -39.32 -0.88 -13.94
C GLY A 150 -38.65 0.48 -13.74
N ARG A 151 -38.26 0.84 -12.52
CA ARG A 151 -37.61 2.13 -12.20
C ARG A 151 -36.09 2.11 -12.37
N MET A 152 -35.49 0.92 -12.42
CA MET A 152 -34.06 0.72 -12.61
C MET A 152 -33.80 -0.48 -13.51
N SER A 153 -32.69 -0.44 -14.26
CA SER A 153 -32.19 -1.61 -15.00
C SER A 153 -31.43 -2.58 -14.08
N GLN A 154 -31.24 -3.83 -14.51
CA GLN A 154 -30.41 -4.80 -13.78
C GLN A 154 -28.97 -4.28 -13.56
N LYS A 155 -28.37 -3.66 -14.59
CA LYS A 155 -27.02 -3.10 -14.51
C LYS A 155 -26.93 -1.99 -13.46
N GLN A 156 -27.94 -1.12 -13.38
CA GLN A 156 -28.01 -0.05 -12.39
C GLN A 156 -28.14 -0.60 -10.97
N VAL A 157 -28.91 -1.69 -10.78
CA VAL A 157 -28.99 -2.39 -9.48
C VAL A 157 -27.63 -2.94 -9.09
N GLU A 158 -26.94 -3.64 -10.00
CA GLU A 158 -25.62 -4.21 -9.74
C GLU A 158 -24.59 -3.13 -9.40
N ALA A 159 -24.54 -2.05 -10.18
CA ALA A 159 -23.65 -0.92 -9.95
C ALA A 159 -23.88 -0.28 -8.56
N LEU A 160 -25.14 0.02 -8.22
CA LEU A 160 -25.48 0.62 -6.93
C LEU A 160 -25.11 -0.28 -5.75
N VAL A 161 -25.41 -1.58 -5.85
CA VAL A 161 -25.14 -2.55 -4.79
C VAL A 161 -23.64 -2.79 -4.62
N GLU A 162 -22.90 -2.91 -5.71
CA GLU A 162 -21.45 -3.14 -5.68
C GLU A 162 -20.70 -1.93 -5.12
N ALA A 163 -21.00 -0.72 -5.61
CA ALA A 163 -20.39 0.51 -5.12
C ALA A 163 -20.69 0.70 -3.62
N SER A 164 -21.96 0.54 -3.21
CA SER A 164 -22.36 0.63 -1.80
C SER A 164 -21.62 -0.38 -0.93
N ARG A 165 -21.45 -1.62 -1.42
CA ARG A 165 -20.72 -2.69 -0.72
C ARG A 165 -19.24 -2.32 -0.54
N GLY A 166 -18.58 -1.81 -1.57
CA GLY A 166 -17.17 -1.41 -1.53
C GLY A 166 -16.92 -0.31 -0.49
N HIS A 167 -17.72 0.76 -0.55
CA HIS A 167 -17.61 1.90 0.36
C HIS A 167 -17.80 1.52 1.83
N VAL A 168 -18.89 0.80 2.15
CA VAL A 168 -19.17 0.43 3.54
C VAL A 168 -18.16 -0.58 4.08
N SER A 169 -17.71 -1.54 3.28
CA SER A 169 -16.78 -2.58 3.75
C SER A 169 -15.39 -2.00 4.02
N THR A 170 -14.94 -1.08 3.15
CA THR A 170 -13.63 -0.41 3.30
C THR A 170 -13.64 0.56 4.48
N GLY A 171 -14.70 1.36 4.62
CA GLY A 171 -14.85 2.26 5.77
C GLY A 171 -14.93 1.49 7.09
N PHE A 172 -15.74 0.43 7.12
CA PHE A 172 -15.85 -0.44 8.29
C PHE A 172 -14.52 -1.07 8.68
N GLY A 173 -13.76 -1.64 7.74
CA GLY A 173 -12.44 -2.22 8.03
C GLY A 173 -11.50 -1.19 8.66
N THR A 174 -11.43 0.01 8.07
CA THR A 174 -10.57 1.10 8.55
C THR A 174 -10.93 1.53 9.98
N CYS A 175 -12.22 1.60 10.34
CA CYS A 175 -12.65 2.01 11.68
C CYS A 175 -12.40 0.96 12.78
N HIS A 176 -12.08 -0.28 12.41
CA HIS A 176 -12.00 -1.43 13.31
C HIS A 176 -10.63 -2.11 13.32
N GLU A 177 -9.64 -1.49 12.70
CA GLU A 177 -8.28 -2.00 12.59
C GLU A 177 -7.59 -2.10 13.96
N GLU A 178 -7.71 -1.08 14.80
CA GLU A 178 -7.13 -1.04 16.15
C GLU A 178 -7.65 -2.17 17.06
N GLU A 179 -8.96 -2.40 17.05
CA GLU A 179 -9.60 -3.47 17.83
C GLU A 179 -9.16 -4.85 17.34
N ALA A 180 -8.85 -5.00 16.05
CA ALA A 180 -8.30 -6.25 15.52
C ALA A 180 -6.87 -6.51 16.03
N LEU A 181 -6.04 -5.46 16.13
CA LEU A 181 -4.71 -5.55 16.71
C LEU A 181 -4.79 -5.92 18.21
N ASP A 182 -5.74 -5.37 18.96
CA ASP A 182 -5.95 -5.74 20.37
C ASP A 182 -6.27 -7.23 20.55
N VAL A 183 -7.16 -7.77 19.71
CA VAL A 183 -7.48 -9.21 19.73
C VAL A 183 -6.27 -10.06 19.34
N TYR A 184 -5.48 -9.59 18.38
CA TYR A 184 -4.24 -10.24 17.97
C TYR A 184 -3.21 -10.28 19.10
N GLU A 185 -2.94 -9.16 19.76
CA GLU A 185 -2.01 -9.08 20.90
C GLU A 185 -2.41 -10.06 22.01
N LYS A 186 -3.70 -10.08 22.35
CA LYS A 186 -4.26 -11.01 23.33
C LYS A 186 -4.09 -12.48 22.91
N ARG A 187 -4.21 -12.77 21.60
CA ARG A 187 -4.12 -14.13 21.06
C ARG A 187 -2.69 -14.64 21.01
N VAL A 188 -1.75 -13.78 20.63
CA VAL A 188 -0.32 -14.14 20.47
C VAL A 188 0.45 -13.99 21.78
N GLY A 189 0.00 -13.13 22.70
CA GLY A 189 0.71 -12.82 23.94
C GLY A 189 1.88 -11.85 23.73
N CYS A 190 1.87 -11.08 22.65
CA CYS A 190 2.89 -10.09 22.32
C CYS A 190 2.23 -8.75 22.00
N ILE A 191 2.86 -7.65 22.42
CA ILE A 191 2.39 -6.28 22.14
C ILE A 191 2.86 -5.84 20.76
N VAL A 192 2.00 -5.18 20.00
CA VAL A 192 2.35 -4.49 18.75
C VAL A 192 2.93 -3.13 19.12
N ARG A 193 4.27 -3.00 19.09
CA ARG A 193 4.97 -1.79 19.52
C ARG A 193 4.69 -0.57 18.65
N GLU A 194 4.45 -0.79 17.37
CA GLU A 194 4.14 0.27 16.41
C GLU A 194 2.86 -0.11 15.70
N ARG A 195 1.82 0.72 15.87
CA ARG A 195 0.55 0.59 15.15
C ARG A 195 0.46 1.68 14.09
N ASN A 196 -0.14 1.37 12.95
CA ASN A 196 -0.35 2.33 11.88
C ASN A 196 0.96 3.01 11.44
N GLU A 197 1.98 2.21 11.08
CA GLU A 197 3.32 2.75 10.84
C GLU A 197 3.31 3.85 9.77
N GLY A 198 4.30 4.74 9.86
CA GLY A 198 4.47 5.79 8.87
C GLY A 198 4.70 5.21 7.47
N LEU A 199 4.18 5.90 6.46
CA LEU A 199 4.32 5.52 5.06
C LEU A 199 5.80 5.32 4.69
N MET A 200 6.16 4.11 4.28
CA MET A 200 7.48 3.75 3.73
C MET A 200 7.53 4.03 2.23
N GLU A 201 8.73 4.33 1.74
CA GLU A 201 9.04 4.52 0.32
C GLU A 201 10.31 3.76 -0.04
N TRP A 202 10.26 2.94 -1.08
CA TRP A 202 11.40 2.15 -1.56
C TRP A 202 11.62 2.40 -3.04
N GLY A 203 12.74 3.04 -3.39
CA GLY A 203 13.09 3.42 -4.76
C GLY A 203 13.85 2.32 -5.50
N PHE A 204 13.62 2.23 -6.81
CA PHE A 204 14.22 1.24 -7.70
C PHE A 204 14.82 1.90 -8.94
N GLU A 205 15.92 1.35 -9.44
CA GLU A 205 16.45 1.64 -10.77
C GLU A 205 16.11 0.54 -11.75
N ARG A 206 16.05 0.90 -13.04
CA ARG A 206 15.84 -0.04 -14.13
C ARG A 206 17.16 -0.76 -14.42
N VAL A 207 17.11 -2.07 -14.57
CA VAL A 207 18.26 -2.90 -14.91
C VAL A 207 17.91 -3.76 -16.12
N GLU A 208 18.83 -3.84 -17.09
CA GLU A 208 18.70 -4.80 -18.19
C GLU A 208 19.00 -6.19 -17.65
N PHE A 209 18.10 -7.13 -17.89
CA PHE A 209 18.22 -8.47 -17.32
C PHE A 209 18.08 -9.49 -18.43
N GLU A 210 19.22 -9.94 -18.93
CA GLU A 210 19.30 -10.99 -19.93
C GLU A 210 18.74 -12.30 -19.35
N GLY A 211 17.76 -12.90 -20.03
CA GLY A 211 17.18 -14.18 -19.65
C GLY A 211 15.85 -14.13 -18.88
N SER A 212 15.31 -12.96 -18.54
CA SER A 212 13.89 -12.88 -18.14
C SER A 212 12.96 -12.85 -19.35
N GLU A 213 11.71 -13.27 -19.15
CA GLU A 213 10.64 -13.15 -20.16
C GLU A 213 10.38 -11.71 -20.61
N THR A 214 10.83 -10.72 -19.83
CA THR A 214 10.63 -9.29 -20.06
C THR A 214 11.86 -8.57 -20.63
N GLY A 215 13.06 -9.16 -20.54
CA GLY A 215 14.35 -8.52 -20.88
C GLY A 215 14.77 -7.38 -19.93
N VAL A 216 13.96 -7.08 -18.92
CA VAL A 216 14.17 -5.97 -17.98
C VAL A 216 13.85 -6.40 -16.56
N SER A 217 14.51 -5.80 -15.59
CA SER A 217 14.23 -5.95 -14.17
C SER A 217 14.46 -4.62 -13.45
N ALA A 218 14.38 -4.65 -12.13
CA ALA A 218 14.63 -3.52 -11.28
C ALA A 218 15.51 -3.90 -10.10
N ALA A 219 16.39 -2.99 -9.69
CA ALA A 219 17.21 -3.13 -8.50
C ALA A 219 16.88 -2.02 -7.50
N PRO A 220 16.90 -2.31 -6.19
CA PRO A 220 16.64 -1.29 -5.18
C PRO A 220 17.78 -0.26 -5.14
N LEU A 221 17.44 1.03 -5.07
CA LEU A 221 18.39 2.15 -4.90
C LEU A 221 18.84 2.31 -3.42
N GLY A 222 18.93 1.20 -2.69
CA GLY A 222 19.18 1.14 -1.26
C GLY A 222 17.96 0.69 -0.44
N LYS A 223 18.01 0.98 0.87
CA LYS A 223 16.97 0.60 1.83
C LYS A 223 15.71 1.45 1.67
N ALA A 224 14.55 0.88 2.01
CA ALA A 224 13.33 1.66 2.11
C ALA A 224 13.48 2.73 3.21
N ARG A 225 12.83 3.88 3.02
CA ARG A 225 12.91 5.02 3.93
C ARG A 225 11.51 5.41 4.39
N ARG A 226 11.39 5.77 5.67
CA ARG A 226 10.16 6.32 6.23
C ARG A 226 9.96 7.75 5.71
N ARG A 227 8.75 8.04 5.21
CA ARG A 227 8.42 9.39 4.77
C ARG A 227 8.11 10.28 5.97
N SER A 228 9.00 11.24 6.25
CA SER A 228 8.79 12.24 7.30
C SER A 228 7.52 13.07 7.04
N GLY A 229 6.80 13.43 8.10
CA GLY A 229 5.60 14.29 8.03
C GLY A 229 4.30 13.61 7.59
N TRP A 230 4.31 12.32 7.21
CA TRP A 230 3.07 11.62 6.83
C TRP A 230 2.07 11.51 7.99
N MET A 231 2.54 11.24 9.21
CA MET A 231 1.69 11.13 10.40
C MET A 231 0.96 12.44 10.70
N ALA A 232 1.65 13.58 10.57
CA ALA A 232 1.04 14.90 10.73
C ALA A 232 -0.08 15.13 9.70
N PHE A 233 0.11 14.71 8.45
CA PHE A 233 -0.90 14.81 7.41
C PHE A 233 -2.12 13.90 7.66
N ARG A 234 -1.93 12.69 8.20
CA ARG A 234 -3.04 11.77 8.55
C ARG A 234 -3.82 12.26 9.77
N GLN A 235 -3.14 12.71 10.83
CA GLN A 235 -3.80 13.32 11.99
C GLN A 235 -4.59 14.55 11.60
N GLN A 236 -4.06 15.39 10.71
CA GLN A 236 -4.81 16.55 10.20
C GLN A 236 -6.09 16.12 9.47
N GLN A 237 -6.05 15.07 8.63
CA GLN A 237 -7.26 14.55 7.96
C GLN A 237 -8.31 13.99 8.94
N GLN A 238 -7.88 13.34 10.03
CA GLN A 238 -8.81 12.85 11.05
C GLN A 238 -9.45 14.02 11.81
N LEU A 239 -8.65 15.01 12.22
CA LEU A 239 -9.14 16.19 12.94
C LEU A 239 -10.06 17.08 12.08
N ASP A 240 -9.74 17.24 10.79
CA ASP A 240 -10.59 17.98 9.84
C ASP A 240 -11.91 17.23 9.56
N GLY A 241 -11.92 15.90 9.72
CA GLY A 241 -13.13 15.08 9.65
C GLY A 241 -14.05 15.26 10.85
N GLU A 242 -13.50 15.48 12.05
CA GLU A 242 -14.25 15.68 13.30
C GLU A 242 -14.76 17.11 13.49
N LYS A 243 -14.08 18.12 12.93
CA LYS A 243 -14.48 19.55 13.02
C LYS A 243 -15.51 19.98 11.97
N ALA A 244 -16.47 19.13 11.62
CA ALA A 244 -17.65 19.63 10.93
C ALA A 244 -18.43 20.54 11.92
N PRO A 245 -18.71 21.82 11.59
CA PRO A 245 -19.45 22.67 12.49
C PRO A 245 -20.84 22.08 12.70
N ASP A 246 -21.17 21.82 13.96
CA ASP A 246 -22.51 21.52 14.43
C ASP A 246 -23.40 22.71 14.05
N THR A 247 -23.98 22.64 12.85
CA THR A 247 -24.96 23.62 12.36
C THR A 247 -26.35 23.23 12.88
N GLY A 248 -26.42 23.06 14.20
CA GLY A 248 -27.64 22.97 14.97
C GLY A 248 -28.14 24.38 15.31
N ASP A 249 -28.77 25.07 14.36
CA ASP A 249 -29.94 25.90 14.64
C ASP A 249 -30.60 26.39 13.35
N LYS A 250 -31.62 25.66 12.90
CA LYS A 250 -32.57 26.16 11.89
C LYS A 250 -33.60 27.03 12.59
N LYS A 251 -33.30 28.33 12.71
CA LYS A 251 -34.33 29.36 12.92
C LYS A 251 -34.58 30.07 11.60
N SER A 252 -35.78 29.90 11.08
CA SER A 252 -36.33 30.60 9.92
C SER A 252 -36.31 32.12 10.13
N VAL A 253 -35.53 32.85 9.34
CA VAL A 253 -35.66 34.30 9.18
C VAL A 253 -35.47 34.67 7.71
N GLU A 254 -36.31 35.59 7.28
CA GLU A 254 -36.58 36.09 5.94
C GLU A 254 -35.37 36.73 5.24
N LEU A 255 -35.44 36.73 3.91
CA LEU A 255 -34.51 37.41 3.01
C LEU A 255 -34.48 38.92 3.28
N SER A 256 -33.27 39.45 3.43
CA SER A 256 -32.92 40.79 2.95
C SER A 256 -31.52 40.77 2.35
N GLU A 257 -31.42 41.28 1.13
CA GLU A 257 -30.19 41.54 0.39
C GLU A 257 -29.33 42.55 1.16
N GLU A 258 -28.05 42.24 1.39
CA GLU A 258 -27.01 43.26 1.45
C GLU A 258 -25.60 42.67 1.22
N THR A 259 -24.90 43.39 0.35
CA THR A 259 -23.48 43.36 -0.02
C THR A 259 -22.50 43.15 1.14
N VAL A 260 -21.52 42.23 0.99
CA VAL A 260 -20.24 42.29 1.73
C VAL A 260 -19.06 41.81 0.87
N GLU A 261 -17.97 42.54 1.07
CA GLU A 261 -16.66 42.57 0.45
C GLU A 261 -15.83 41.28 0.56
N GLN A 262 -14.88 41.16 -0.37
CA GLN A 262 -13.82 40.15 -0.42
C GLN A 262 -12.77 40.39 0.68
N PRO A 263 -12.29 39.36 1.39
CA PRO A 263 -11.04 39.44 2.13
C PRO A 263 -9.86 38.89 1.32
N ALA A 264 -8.75 39.61 1.49
CA ALA A 264 -7.47 39.47 0.81
C ALA A 264 -6.77 38.14 1.06
N ALA A 265 -6.05 37.70 0.02
CA ALA A 265 -5.14 36.57 0.03
C ALA A 265 -3.90 36.87 0.89
N ALA A 266 -3.58 35.96 1.81
CA ALA A 266 -2.29 35.94 2.49
C ALA A 266 -1.34 35.03 1.70
N GLU A 267 -0.32 35.64 1.12
CA GLU A 267 0.80 35.01 0.41
C GLU A 267 1.73 34.28 1.39
N CYS A 268 2.24 33.12 0.98
CA CYS A 268 3.39 32.47 1.61
C CYS A 268 4.43 32.20 0.51
N GLU A 269 5.29 33.18 0.28
CA GLU A 269 6.52 33.03 -0.49
C GLU A 269 7.68 32.58 0.41
N ALA A 270 8.43 31.58 -0.05
CA ALA A 270 9.86 31.46 0.21
C ALA A 270 10.49 30.54 -0.87
N MET A 271 10.67 31.05 -2.09
CA MET A 271 11.60 30.47 -3.06
C MET A 271 12.83 31.35 -3.17
N LYS A 272 13.96 30.81 -2.69
CA LYS A 272 15.28 31.42 -2.75
C LYS A 272 15.79 31.31 -4.20
N VAL A 273 15.60 32.38 -4.98
CA VAL A 273 16.18 32.53 -6.32
C VAL A 273 17.68 32.78 -6.17
N ILE A 274 18.50 31.84 -6.62
CA ILE A 274 19.93 32.05 -6.80
C ILE A 274 20.10 32.88 -8.09
N SER A 275 20.36 34.18 -7.92
CA SER A 275 20.70 35.09 -9.00
C SER A 275 22.19 34.95 -9.33
N LEU A 276 22.50 34.36 -10.48
CA LEU A 276 23.83 34.43 -11.09
C LEU A 276 23.98 35.81 -11.74
N LYS A 277 24.77 36.68 -11.11
CA LYS A 277 25.29 37.89 -11.74
C LYS A 277 26.65 37.58 -12.35
N SER A 278 26.71 37.60 -13.67
CA SER A 278 27.94 37.78 -14.44
C SER A 278 28.38 39.24 -14.33
N ASN A 279 29.63 39.48 -13.93
CA ASN A 279 30.36 40.70 -14.25
C ASN A 279 31.72 40.30 -14.85
N PRO A 280 32.15 40.96 -15.94
CA PRO A 280 33.47 40.79 -16.51
C PRO A 280 34.47 41.84 -15.97
N ASP A 281 35.73 41.55 -16.26
CA ASP A 281 36.90 42.44 -16.35
C ASP A 281 37.81 42.64 -15.11
N ASN A 282 38.98 42.00 -15.25
CA ASN A 282 40.36 42.47 -15.02
C ASN A 282 40.77 43.12 -13.70
N GLU A 283 41.79 42.53 -13.06
CA GLU A 283 43.11 43.16 -12.96
C GLU A 283 44.19 42.13 -12.57
N GLU A 284 45.33 42.22 -13.26
CA GLU A 284 46.57 41.46 -13.03
C GLU A 284 47.15 41.72 -11.63
N LYS A 285 47.70 40.68 -11.00
CA LYS A 285 48.86 40.80 -10.10
C LYS A 285 49.54 39.45 -9.86
N ASP A 286 50.82 39.43 -10.20
CA ASP A 286 51.83 38.45 -9.81
C ASP A 286 51.93 38.30 -8.28
N SER A 287 51.91 37.06 -7.79
CA SER A 287 52.74 36.63 -6.66
C SER A 287 52.68 35.11 -6.46
N ASP A 288 53.87 34.52 -6.45
CA ASP A 288 54.33 33.38 -5.65
C ASP A 288 53.68 32.00 -5.87
N ILE A 289 54.46 31.16 -6.56
CA ILE A 289 54.30 29.71 -6.68
C ILE A 289 54.52 29.07 -5.29
N ILE A 290 53.42 28.71 -4.63
CA ILE A 290 53.40 27.76 -3.52
C ILE A 290 52.86 26.44 -4.07
N ASP A 291 53.72 25.43 -4.11
CA ASP A 291 53.39 24.05 -4.49
C ASP A 291 52.62 23.39 -3.34
N LEU A 292 51.29 23.55 -3.35
CA LEU A 292 50.32 22.90 -2.47
C LEU A 292 49.73 21.66 -3.16
N THR A 293 50.57 20.67 -3.47
CA THR A 293 50.11 19.37 -3.97
C THR A 293 49.72 18.45 -2.81
N SER A 294 48.56 18.67 -2.22
CA SER A 294 47.69 17.62 -1.63
C SER A 294 46.39 18.22 -1.07
N ASP A 295 45.69 19.04 -1.85
CA ASP A 295 44.28 19.32 -1.58
C ASP A 295 43.46 18.19 -2.23
N GLU A 296 43.11 17.19 -1.41
CA GLU A 296 42.02 16.26 -1.71
C GLU A 296 40.75 17.09 -1.84
N GLN A 297 40.43 17.53 -3.06
CA GLN A 297 39.12 18.10 -3.33
C GLN A 297 38.09 17.06 -2.93
N PRO A 298 37.14 17.39 -2.02
CA PRO A 298 36.09 16.46 -1.65
C PRO A 298 35.40 16.02 -2.95
N GLU A 299 35.44 14.72 -3.23
CA GLU A 299 34.77 14.14 -4.38
C GLU A 299 33.34 14.69 -4.40
N MET A 300 32.98 15.47 -5.43
CA MET A 300 31.61 15.93 -5.59
C MET A 300 30.75 14.68 -5.72
N GLU A 301 29.98 14.37 -4.67
CA GLU A 301 29.03 13.27 -4.70
C GLU A 301 28.13 13.45 -5.92
N ASP A 302 28.07 12.41 -6.77
CA ASP A 302 27.18 12.39 -7.92
C ASP A 302 25.75 12.75 -7.48
N PRO A 303 25.03 13.58 -8.25
CA PRO A 303 23.67 13.95 -7.90
C PRO A 303 22.83 12.67 -7.69
N PRO A 304 22.01 12.61 -6.63
CA PRO A 304 21.30 11.40 -6.27
C PRO A 304 20.46 10.91 -7.45
N LYS A 305 20.72 9.67 -7.89
CA LYS A 305 20.00 9.05 -9.01
C LYS A 305 18.50 9.08 -8.76
N ARG A 306 17.73 9.54 -9.75
CA ARG A 306 16.26 9.55 -9.68
C ARG A 306 15.74 8.11 -9.81
N PRO A 307 14.84 7.63 -8.92
CA PRO A 307 14.27 6.30 -9.04
C PRO A 307 13.44 6.15 -10.30
N PHE A 308 13.60 5.02 -10.99
CA PHE A 308 12.74 4.57 -12.09
C PHE A 308 11.29 4.41 -11.62
N PHE A 309 11.09 3.73 -10.50
CA PHE A 309 9.84 3.78 -9.74
C PHE A 309 10.12 3.63 -8.25
N LYS A 310 9.08 3.79 -7.45
CA LYS A 310 9.09 3.58 -6.02
C LYS A 310 7.85 2.83 -5.58
N ILE A 311 8.03 1.89 -4.67
CA ILE A 311 6.94 1.23 -3.99
C ILE A 311 6.69 1.97 -2.68
N VAL A 312 5.43 2.23 -2.37
CA VAL A 312 5.00 2.89 -1.13
C VAL A 312 3.97 2.06 -0.40
N GLY A 313 3.98 2.13 0.93
CA GLY A 313 2.94 1.51 1.72
C GLY A 313 3.15 1.72 3.20
N ALA A 314 2.18 1.30 4.00
CA ALA A 314 2.20 1.38 5.45
C ALA A 314 1.76 0.02 5.97
N VAL A 315 2.45 -0.48 6.98
CA VAL A 315 2.05 -1.69 7.70
C VAL A 315 1.07 -1.33 8.80
N ASP A 316 0.14 -2.24 9.09
CA ASP A 316 -0.84 -2.03 10.14
C ASP A 316 -0.19 -2.13 11.52
N GLY A 317 0.85 -2.94 11.68
CA GLY A 317 1.75 -2.82 12.81
C GLY A 317 3.06 -3.62 12.75
N ILE A 318 3.90 -3.43 13.77
CA ILE A 318 5.13 -4.19 14.03
C ILE A 318 5.12 -4.65 15.49
N ARG A 319 5.43 -5.93 15.72
CA ARG A 319 5.77 -6.45 17.05
C ARG A 319 7.18 -7.03 17.04
N ASP A 320 7.72 -7.30 18.22
CA ASP A 320 8.98 -8.02 18.35
C ASP A 320 8.72 -9.43 18.92
N GLU A 321 9.49 -10.39 18.44
CA GLU A 321 9.46 -11.79 18.87
C GLU A 321 10.81 -12.17 19.44
N VAL A 322 10.82 -12.82 20.60
CA VAL A 322 12.04 -13.34 21.21
C VAL A 322 12.52 -14.52 20.39
N TYR A 323 13.70 -14.39 19.78
CA TYR A 323 14.29 -15.41 18.92
C TYR A 323 15.62 -15.87 19.50
N MET A 324 15.75 -17.18 19.72
CA MET A 324 17.03 -17.81 20.06
C MET A 324 17.77 -18.12 18.76
N LYS A 325 18.87 -17.41 18.51
CA LYS A 325 19.71 -17.71 17.35
C LYS A 325 20.27 -19.11 17.55
N ALA A 326 20.04 -19.99 16.56
CA ALA A 326 20.76 -21.26 16.52
C ALA A 326 22.26 -20.95 16.59
N PRO A 327 23.05 -21.70 17.38
CA PRO A 327 24.49 -21.49 17.46
C PRO A 327 25.03 -21.53 16.03
N ASP A 328 25.71 -20.45 15.61
CA ASP A 328 26.27 -20.32 14.27
C ASP A 328 27.19 -21.51 14.01
N SER A 329 26.71 -22.51 13.26
CA SER A 329 27.49 -23.70 12.89
C SER A 329 28.68 -23.35 12.00
N THR A 330 28.73 -22.12 11.47
CA THR A 330 29.80 -21.59 10.64
C THR A 330 31.09 -21.29 11.39
N LYS A 331 31.11 -21.33 12.73
CA LYS A 331 32.36 -21.28 13.51
C LYS A 331 32.97 -22.64 13.81
N ALA A 332 32.39 -23.74 13.30
CA ALA A 332 32.94 -25.08 13.50
C ALA A 332 34.13 -25.40 12.57
N ASP A 333 34.24 -24.73 11.41
CA ASP A 333 35.26 -25.02 10.38
C ASP A 333 36.54 -24.16 10.48
N ASP A 334 36.63 -23.23 11.43
CA ASP A 334 37.85 -22.46 11.70
C ASP A 334 38.59 -22.96 12.96
N ARG A 335 38.22 -24.14 13.47
CA ARG A 335 39.14 -24.93 14.28
C ARG A 335 40.14 -25.51 13.30
N GLY A 336 41.27 -24.83 13.16
CA GLY A 336 42.43 -25.30 12.41
C GLY A 336 42.64 -26.80 12.64
N GLU A 337 43.03 -27.49 11.56
CA GLU A 337 43.40 -28.91 11.56
C GLU A 337 44.04 -29.29 12.90
N PHE A 338 43.27 -29.94 13.76
CA PHE A 338 43.80 -30.55 14.97
C PHE A 338 44.84 -31.55 14.47
N SER A 339 46.12 -31.26 14.71
CA SER A 339 47.19 -32.20 14.38
C SER A 339 46.92 -33.52 15.09
N ASP A 340 47.16 -34.64 14.41
CA ASP A 340 46.93 -36.00 14.94
C ASP A 340 47.57 -36.23 16.33
N ASP A 341 48.58 -35.44 16.71
CA ASP A 341 49.26 -35.50 18.00
C ASP A 341 48.43 -35.00 19.21
N GLU A 342 47.46 -34.10 19.02
CA GLU A 342 46.61 -33.60 20.13
C GLU A 342 45.45 -34.57 20.46
N MET A 343 45.04 -35.39 19.49
CA MET A 343 43.99 -36.39 19.69
C MET A 343 44.49 -37.56 20.56
N ASP A 344 45.78 -37.92 20.47
CA ASP A 344 46.42 -38.91 21.34
C ASP A 344 46.61 -38.38 22.78
N GLN A 345 46.81 -37.07 22.94
CA GLN A 345 46.95 -36.46 24.27
C GLN A 345 45.61 -36.39 25.02
N MET A 346 44.49 -36.19 24.29
CA MET A 346 43.15 -36.17 24.88
C MET A 346 42.64 -37.57 25.25
N MET A 347 43.04 -38.61 24.50
CA MET A 347 42.73 -40.02 24.81
C MET A 347 43.54 -40.58 26.00
N ALA A 348 44.64 -39.95 26.40
CA ALA A 348 45.44 -40.37 27.55
C ALA A 348 44.79 -40.05 28.92
N CYS A 349 43.89 -39.06 28.98
CA CYS A 349 43.24 -38.62 30.23
C CYS A 349 42.02 -39.43 30.67
N TYR A 350 41.50 -40.35 29.82
CA TYR A 350 40.35 -41.19 30.16
C TYR A 350 40.71 -42.57 30.75
N LYS A 351 41.98 -42.80 31.12
CA LYS A 351 42.36 -43.99 31.89
C LYS A 351 41.94 -43.84 33.35
N THR A 352 40.80 -44.43 33.67
CA THR A 352 40.29 -44.66 35.02
C THR A 352 41.30 -45.45 35.88
N PRO A 353 41.68 -44.97 37.08
CA PRO A 353 42.33 -45.80 38.09
C PRO A 353 41.27 -46.45 38.99
N SER A 354 41.25 -47.78 38.97
CA SER A 354 40.56 -48.59 39.96
C SER A 354 41.42 -48.74 41.22
N LYS A 355 40.78 -48.53 42.38
CA LYS A 355 41.09 -49.05 43.74
C LYS A 355 42.19 -48.42 44.61
N LYS A 356 41.67 -47.88 45.73
CA LYS A 356 42.03 -48.09 47.15
C LYS A 356 43.47 -47.83 47.59
N THR A 357 43.62 -46.81 48.43
CA THR A 357 44.25 -46.92 49.76
C THR A 357 43.86 -45.74 50.63
N ASP A 358 43.59 -46.04 51.90
CA ASP A 358 43.30 -45.11 52.98
C ASP A 358 44.54 -44.26 53.31
N GLY A 359 44.34 -42.96 53.53
CA GLY A 359 45.41 -42.04 53.90
C GLY A 359 44.89 -40.62 54.05
N GLU A 360 44.72 -40.21 55.30
CA GLU A 360 44.35 -38.86 55.73
C GLU A 360 45.30 -37.82 55.12
N HIS A 361 44.76 -36.88 54.34
CA HIS A 361 45.49 -35.69 53.91
C HIS A 361 44.62 -34.45 54.09
N GLU A 362 45.24 -33.46 54.72
CA GLU A 362 44.68 -32.19 55.17
C GLU A 362 43.99 -31.40 54.05
N LEU A 363 42.81 -30.88 54.39
CA LEU A 363 42.01 -29.97 53.59
C LEU A 363 42.72 -28.61 53.46
N ASN A 364 43.48 -28.43 52.39
CA ASN A 364 43.82 -27.09 51.88
C ASN A 364 42.68 -26.61 50.97
N PHE A 365 41.76 -25.86 51.57
CA PHE A 365 40.79 -25.02 50.87
C PHE A 365 41.55 -23.88 50.18
N THR A 366 42.08 -24.13 48.98
CA THR A 366 42.47 -23.04 48.07
C THR A 366 41.21 -22.47 47.45
N ASN A 367 40.93 -21.24 47.85
CA ASN A 367 39.81 -20.41 47.45
C ASN A 367 40.03 -19.91 46.00
N GLU A 368 40.10 -20.81 45.04
CA GLU A 368 40.03 -20.47 43.61
C GLU A 368 38.56 -20.48 43.21
N THR A 369 37.92 -19.33 43.41
CA THR A 369 36.66 -18.98 42.76
C THR A 369 36.90 -18.96 41.25
N ASN A 370 36.79 -20.13 40.61
CA ASN A 370 36.48 -20.23 39.20
C ASN A 370 35.08 -19.64 38.99
N ASP A 371 35.00 -18.31 38.90
CA ASP A 371 33.91 -17.57 38.26
C ASP A 371 33.98 -17.79 36.74
N ASP A 372 34.01 -19.06 36.33
CA ASP A 372 33.83 -19.52 34.96
C ASP A 372 32.33 -19.73 34.68
N PHE A 373 31.49 -18.96 35.37
CA PHE A 373 30.22 -18.52 34.82
C PHE A 373 30.57 -17.52 33.70
N SER A 374 31.16 -18.03 32.61
CA SER A 374 31.05 -17.31 31.35
C SER A 374 29.56 -17.15 31.18
N ASP A 375 29.08 -15.93 31.36
CA ASP A 375 27.83 -15.43 30.80
C ASP A 375 27.90 -15.78 29.33
N ASN A 376 27.56 -17.03 29.02
CA ASN A 376 27.35 -17.53 27.68
C ASN A 376 26.01 -16.92 27.31
N ASP A 377 26.09 -15.61 27.11
CA ASP A 377 25.02 -14.66 26.91
C ASP A 377 24.07 -15.34 25.96
N CYS A 378 22.92 -15.74 26.51
CA CYS A 378 21.88 -16.40 25.76
C CYS A 378 21.71 -15.59 24.47
N ASN A 379 21.91 -16.22 23.30
CA ASN A 379 21.75 -15.67 21.95
C ASN A 379 20.28 -15.28 21.67
N ILE A 380 19.66 -14.58 22.60
CA ILE A 380 18.30 -14.11 22.59
C ILE A 380 18.34 -12.73 21.94
N THR A 381 17.80 -12.66 20.73
CA THR A 381 17.62 -11.42 19.99
C THR A 381 16.15 -11.14 19.82
N LEU A 382 15.75 -9.87 19.82
CA LEU A 382 14.41 -9.48 19.41
C LEU A 382 14.39 -9.36 17.89
N ARG A 383 13.46 -10.10 17.27
CA ARG A 383 13.26 -10.05 15.82
C ARG A 383 11.93 -9.34 15.52
N PRO A 384 11.94 -8.29 14.68
CA PRO A 384 10.70 -7.63 14.27
C PRO A 384 9.86 -8.56 13.38
N ILE A 385 8.55 -8.57 13.63
CA ILE A 385 7.54 -9.27 12.85
C ILE A 385 6.52 -8.23 12.38
N ILE A 386 6.34 -8.16 11.06
CA ILE A 386 5.32 -7.28 10.47
C ILE A 386 3.94 -7.86 10.76
N VAL A 387 2.97 -7.01 11.04
CA VAL A 387 1.58 -7.38 11.25
C VAL A 387 0.74 -6.68 10.19
N GLU A 388 0.10 -7.47 9.33
CA GLU A 388 -0.81 -6.98 8.29
C GLU A 388 -2.23 -7.51 8.56
N CYS A 389 -3.21 -6.63 8.57
CA CYS A 389 -4.59 -6.91 8.91
C CYS A 389 -5.51 -6.82 7.69
N LYS A 390 -6.29 -7.89 7.44
CA LYS A 390 -7.30 -7.95 6.38
C LYS A 390 -8.67 -8.26 6.95
N HIS A 391 -9.58 -7.29 6.87
CA HIS A 391 -10.98 -7.49 7.23
C HIS A 391 -11.70 -8.32 6.16
N ARG A 392 -12.29 -9.45 6.57
CA ARG A 392 -13.04 -10.37 5.71
C ARG A 392 -14.51 -10.37 6.07
N MET A 393 -15.35 -10.14 5.06
CA MET A 393 -16.81 -10.06 5.24
C MET A 393 -17.51 -11.41 5.48
N LYS A 394 -16.87 -12.53 5.12
CA LYS A 394 -17.51 -13.86 5.14
C LYS A 394 -16.74 -14.88 5.96
N LYS A 395 -15.47 -15.10 5.62
CA LYS A 395 -14.60 -16.08 6.28
C LYS A 395 -13.14 -15.76 5.99
N ALA A 396 -12.25 -16.21 6.87
CA ALA A 396 -10.82 -16.26 6.60
C ALA A 396 -10.54 -17.30 5.50
N LYS A 397 -9.49 -17.06 4.71
CA LYS A 397 -9.02 -17.99 3.67
C LYS A 397 -7.70 -18.62 4.13
N ILE A 398 -7.60 -19.94 4.08
CA ILE A 398 -6.38 -20.67 4.43
C ILE A 398 -6.01 -21.56 3.22
N PRO A 399 -4.89 -21.30 2.51
CA PRO A 399 -3.97 -20.18 2.73
C PRO A 399 -4.60 -18.81 2.42
N PRO A 400 -4.05 -17.69 2.94
CA PRO A 400 -4.46 -16.35 2.54
C PRO A 400 -4.32 -16.14 1.02
N PRO A 401 -5.08 -15.21 0.40
CA PRO A 401 -4.93 -14.90 -1.02
C PRO A 401 -3.51 -14.47 -1.38
N LEU A 402 -3.01 -14.92 -2.54
CA LEU A 402 -1.65 -14.62 -3.01
C LEU A 402 -1.37 -13.12 -3.09
N TYR A 403 -2.33 -12.31 -3.53
CA TYR A 403 -2.15 -10.86 -3.62
C TYR A 403 -1.95 -10.18 -2.25
N ASP A 404 -2.53 -10.74 -1.18
CA ASP A 404 -2.30 -10.25 0.19
C ASP A 404 -0.92 -10.69 0.67
N GLN A 405 -0.51 -11.94 0.37
CA GLN A 405 0.82 -12.44 0.70
C GLN A 405 1.93 -11.61 0.02
N ILE A 406 1.77 -11.27 -1.27
CA ILE A 406 2.72 -10.41 -2.01
C ILE A 406 2.87 -9.05 -1.33
N GLN A 407 1.74 -8.42 -0.95
CA GLN A 407 1.78 -7.14 -0.23
C GLN A 407 2.55 -7.28 1.09
N THR A 408 2.27 -8.33 1.87
CA THR A 408 2.97 -8.61 3.14
C THR A 408 4.47 -8.86 2.93
N CYS A 409 4.88 -9.62 1.90
CA CYS A 409 6.28 -9.85 1.60
C CYS A 409 7.02 -8.56 1.20
N ILE A 410 6.36 -7.64 0.51
CA ILE A 410 6.93 -6.31 0.20
C ILE A 410 7.22 -5.56 1.50
N TYR A 411 6.32 -5.62 2.47
CA TYR A 411 6.54 -4.99 3.77
C TYR A 411 7.71 -5.63 4.53
N CYS A 412 7.81 -6.96 4.56
CA CYS A 412 9.00 -7.61 5.12
C CYS A 412 10.29 -7.05 4.52
N GLN A 413 10.34 -6.89 3.19
CA GLN A 413 11.52 -6.33 2.52
C GLN A 413 11.75 -4.84 2.84
N MET A 414 10.70 -4.03 2.92
CA MET A 414 10.82 -2.61 3.29
C MET A 414 11.37 -2.42 4.72
N HIS A 415 11.03 -3.32 5.63
CA HIS A 415 11.45 -3.26 7.04
C HIS A 415 12.66 -4.14 7.35
N GLU A 416 13.27 -4.76 6.33
CA GLU A 416 14.41 -5.69 6.49
C GLU A 416 14.12 -6.83 7.47
N THR A 417 12.88 -7.32 7.47
CA THR A 417 12.43 -8.45 8.29
C THR A 417 12.23 -9.68 7.42
N GLU A 418 12.34 -10.86 8.02
CA GLU A 418 12.13 -12.12 7.29
C GLU A 418 10.69 -12.62 7.36
N GLU A 419 9.92 -12.14 8.35
CA GLU A 419 8.64 -12.72 8.73
C GLU A 419 7.57 -11.66 9.02
N ALA A 420 6.33 -12.08 8.80
CA ALA A 420 5.13 -11.31 9.06
C ALA A 420 3.98 -12.21 9.49
N ASP A 421 3.06 -11.68 10.29
CA ASP A 421 1.76 -12.26 10.58
C ASP A 421 0.69 -11.55 9.74
N LEU A 422 0.11 -12.28 8.78
CA LEU A 422 -1.06 -11.83 8.02
C LEU A 422 -2.33 -12.27 8.76
N ILE A 423 -2.99 -11.31 9.40
CA ILE A 423 -4.22 -11.48 10.16
C ILE A 423 -5.42 -11.33 9.22
N GLN A 424 -6.34 -12.29 9.27
CA GLN A 424 -7.64 -12.19 8.63
C GLN A 424 -8.72 -12.12 9.70
N VAL A 425 -9.37 -10.96 9.78
CA VAL A 425 -10.38 -10.66 10.79
C VAL A 425 -11.76 -10.97 10.23
N VAL A 426 -12.50 -11.85 10.89
CA VAL A 426 -13.89 -12.16 10.61
C VAL A 426 -14.71 -11.83 11.85
N ARG A 427 -15.66 -10.92 11.72
CA ARG A 427 -16.58 -10.63 12.83
C ARG A 427 -17.84 -11.46 12.61
N ASN A 428 -17.95 -12.54 13.38
CA ASN A 428 -19.10 -13.42 13.30
C ASN A 428 -20.24 -12.85 14.14
N GLN A 429 -21.45 -13.09 13.66
CA GLN A 429 -22.60 -13.07 14.54
C GLN A 429 -22.38 -14.12 15.61
N SER A 430 -22.55 -13.75 16.88
CA SER A 430 -23.09 -14.70 17.83
C SER A 430 -24.44 -15.14 17.25
N THR A 431 -24.43 -16.21 16.45
CA THR A 431 -25.65 -16.96 16.20
C THR A 431 -25.99 -17.47 17.58
N LYS A 432 -26.87 -16.75 18.29
CA LYS A 432 -27.48 -17.24 19.52
C LYS A 432 -28.03 -18.61 19.15
N LYS A 433 -27.27 -19.65 19.46
CA LYS A 433 -27.74 -21.02 19.39
C LYS A 433 -29.00 -20.98 20.23
N PRO A 434 -30.16 -21.40 19.70
CA PRO A 434 -31.38 -21.47 20.51
C PRO A 434 -31.19 -22.61 21.51
N GLU A 435 -30.38 -22.37 22.54
CA GLU A 435 -30.21 -23.28 23.66
C GLU A 435 -31.43 -23.15 24.55
N LEU A 436 -32.18 -24.24 24.53
CA LEU A 436 -33.30 -24.52 25.39
C LEU A 436 -32.92 -24.27 26.86
N LYS A 437 -33.59 -23.27 27.45
CA LYS A 437 -34.03 -23.18 28.85
C LYS A 437 -33.13 -23.88 29.90
N ALA A 438 -32.37 -23.09 30.67
CA ALA A 438 -32.28 -23.27 32.11
C ALA A 438 -31.95 -21.95 32.83
N ASN A 439 -32.85 -21.56 33.73
CA ASN A 439 -32.86 -20.33 34.52
C ASN A 439 -31.59 -20.08 35.35
N THR A 440 -30.61 -19.34 34.84
CA THR A 440 -29.61 -18.70 35.72
C THR A 440 -29.33 -17.29 35.22
N LYS A 441 -29.98 -16.32 35.87
CA LYS A 441 -29.83 -14.89 35.61
C LYS A 441 -28.48 -14.42 36.19
N GLN A 442 -27.47 -14.28 35.35
CA GLN A 442 -26.42 -13.28 35.58
C GLN A 442 -26.35 -12.34 34.37
N PRO A 443 -26.44 -11.02 34.58
CA PRO A 443 -26.30 -10.04 33.53
C PRO A 443 -24.81 -9.76 33.30
N ASP A 444 -24.14 -10.59 32.51
CA ASP A 444 -22.85 -10.22 31.94
C ASP A 444 -23.08 -9.19 30.83
N THR A 445 -22.81 -7.93 31.15
CA THR A 445 -23.04 -6.75 30.32
C THR A 445 -22.02 -6.55 29.19
N ASN A 446 -21.26 -7.58 28.81
CA ASN A 446 -20.36 -7.48 27.68
C ASN A 446 -21.01 -8.17 26.48
N ASP A 447 -21.70 -7.37 25.68
CA ASP A 447 -22.18 -7.68 24.33
C ASP A 447 -20.96 -7.87 23.41
N ASN A 448 -20.12 -8.86 23.75
CA ASN A 448 -18.86 -9.16 23.12
C ASN A 448 -19.16 -9.67 21.71
N GLN A 449 -19.00 -8.79 20.74
CA GLN A 449 -18.85 -9.21 19.36
C GLN A 449 -17.74 -10.26 19.31
N HIS A 450 -18.08 -11.44 18.78
CA HIS A 450 -17.11 -12.50 18.62
C HIS A 450 -16.23 -12.19 17.41
N ILE A 451 -15.12 -11.51 17.66
CA ILE A 451 -14.07 -11.28 16.66
C ILE A 451 -13.28 -12.58 16.55
N GLU A 452 -13.39 -13.24 15.40
CA GLU A 452 -12.54 -14.37 15.04
C GLU A 452 -11.37 -13.83 14.21
N ILE A 453 -10.16 -14.17 14.60
CA ILE A 453 -8.97 -13.88 13.80
C ILE A 453 -8.31 -15.19 13.36
N ALA A 454 -7.93 -15.26 12.10
CA ALA A 454 -7.03 -16.27 11.57
C ALA A 454 -5.68 -15.63 11.30
N ILE A 455 -4.61 -16.18 11.87
CA ILE A 455 -3.25 -15.67 11.73
C ILE A 455 -2.48 -16.63 10.83
N SER A 456 -1.83 -16.11 9.79
CA SER A 456 -0.93 -16.87 8.92
C SER A 456 0.46 -16.24 8.94
N ARG A 457 1.47 -17.02 9.37
CA ARG A 457 2.87 -16.59 9.32
C ARG A 457 3.35 -16.67 7.88
N ILE A 458 3.80 -15.55 7.34
CA ILE A 458 4.41 -15.40 6.01
C ILE A 458 5.91 -15.21 6.23
N SER A 459 6.75 -16.02 5.58
CA SER A 459 8.20 -15.92 5.67
C SER A 459 8.81 -15.74 4.28
N LEU A 460 9.74 -14.79 4.13
CA LEU A 460 10.49 -14.61 2.88
C LEU A 460 11.30 -15.86 2.50
N ASN A 461 11.68 -16.66 3.51
CA ASN A 461 12.50 -17.86 3.38
C ASN A 461 11.66 -19.17 3.41
N ASP A 462 10.33 -19.08 3.25
CA ASP A 462 9.46 -20.27 3.13
C ASP A 462 9.92 -21.15 1.95
N THR A 463 10.25 -22.41 2.21
CA THR A 463 10.79 -23.34 1.20
C THR A 463 9.77 -23.77 0.17
N ILE A 464 8.48 -23.72 0.50
CA ILE A 464 7.37 -24.09 -0.39
C ILE A 464 7.03 -22.92 -1.29
N HIS A 465 6.87 -21.72 -0.70
CA HIS A 465 6.42 -20.55 -1.43
C HIS A 465 7.56 -19.75 -2.08
N ASN A 466 8.79 -19.89 -1.56
CA ASN A 466 10.02 -19.28 -2.07
C ASN A 466 9.88 -17.79 -2.44
N HIS A 467 9.25 -17.01 -1.55
CA HIS A 467 8.87 -15.62 -1.83
C HIS A 467 10.07 -14.75 -2.20
N LYS A 468 11.24 -14.96 -1.57
CA LYS A 468 12.48 -14.24 -1.90
C LYS A 468 12.96 -14.49 -3.33
N TYR A 469 12.87 -15.74 -3.82
CA TYR A 469 13.19 -16.06 -5.20
C TYR A 469 12.19 -15.44 -6.17
N HIS A 470 10.88 -15.58 -5.91
CA HIS A 470 9.86 -15.04 -6.82
C HIS A 470 9.84 -13.52 -6.87
N TRP A 471 10.28 -12.84 -5.81
CA TRP A 471 10.50 -11.41 -5.82
C TRP A 471 11.47 -10.98 -6.92
N THR A 472 12.65 -11.62 -7.00
CA THR A 472 13.69 -11.28 -7.97
C THR A 472 13.44 -11.90 -9.35
N ALA A 473 12.95 -13.14 -9.40
CA ALA A 473 12.78 -13.90 -10.63
C ALA A 473 11.48 -13.57 -11.38
N THR A 474 10.45 -13.04 -10.70
CA THR A 474 9.11 -12.84 -11.31
C THR A 474 8.58 -11.43 -11.07
N LEU A 475 8.50 -10.98 -9.81
CA LEU A 475 7.81 -9.74 -9.47
C LEU A 475 8.55 -8.51 -10.01
N LEU A 476 9.86 -8.38 -9.75
CA LEU A 476 10.66 -7.24 -10.23
C LEU A 476 10.75 -7.15 -11.77
N PRO A 477 11.00 -8.25 -12.52
CA PRO A 477 10.99 -8.20 -13.98
C PRO A 477 9.66 -7.73 -14.58
N ARG A 478 8.54 -8.27 -14.08
CA ARG A 478 7.20 -7.89 -14.55
C ARG A 478 6.83 -6.46 -14.15
N LEU A 479 7.20 -6.04 -12.95
CA LEU A 479 6.96 -4.68 -12.49
C LEU A 479 7.75 -3.68 -13.32
N ALA A 480 9.03 -3.95 -13.60
CA ALA A 480 9.85 -3.11 -14.48
C ALA A 480 9.29 -3.04 -15.90
N SER A 481 8.85 -4.17 -16.46
CA SER A 481 8.19 -4.23 -17.78
C SER A 481 6.90 -3.41 -17.81
N PHE A 482 6.07 -3.48 -16.76
CA PHE A 482 4.86 -2.66 -16.64
C PHE A 482 5.19 -1.16 -16.56
N VAL A 483 6.26 -0.78 -15.86
CA VAL A 483 6.70 0.62 -15.78
C VAL A 483 7.21 1.11 -17.15
N ASP A 484 7.95 0.28 -17.89
CA ASP A 484 8.33 0.58 -19.28
C ASP A 484 7.09 0.79 -20.16
N ALA A 485 6.05 -0.05 -20.02
CA ALA A 485 4.78 0.10 -20.73
C ALA A 485 4.10 1.45 -20.44
N VAL A 486 4.10 1.89 -19.17
CA VAL A 486 3.57 3.21 -18.78
C VAL A 486 4.31 4.32 -19.52
N TYR A 487 5.64 4.29 -19.57
CA TYR A 487 6.42 5.32 -20.27
C TYR A 487 6.27 5.25 -21.79
N ASN A 488 6.15 4.05 -22.36
CA ASN A 488 5.92 3.85 -23.80
C ASN A 488 4.57 4.38 -24.25
N ILE A 489 3.53 4.18 -23.45
CA ILE A 489 2.21 4.77 -23.70
C ILE A 489 2.27 6.27 -23.48
N ARG A 490 2.92 6.72 -22.39
CA ARG A 490 3.00 8.15 -22.07
C ARG A 490 3.62 8.97 -23.20
N LYS A 491 4.69 8.49 -23.86
CA LYS A 491 5.37 9.22 -24.94
C LYS A 491 4.60 9.23 -26.28
N ASP A 492 3.59 8.38 -26.45
CA ASP A 492 2.87 8.17 -27.71
C ASP A 492 1.40 8.62 -27.61
N ASP A 493 1.07 9.71 -28.33
CA ASP A 493 -0.27 10.31 -28.34
C ASP A 493 -1.33 9.33 -28.83
N THR A 494 -1.02 8.51 -29.84
CA THR A 494 -1.95 7.54 -30.41
C THR A 494 -2.34 6.50 -29.37
N LYS A 495 -1.36 5.99 -28.60
CA LYS A 495 -1.62 5.00 -27.54
C LYS A 495 -2.42 5.62 -26.39
N ARG A 496 -2.09 6.84 -25.97
CA ARG A 496 -2.84 7.56 -24.93
C ARG A 496 -4.30 7.79 -25.35
N TYR A 497 -4.53 8.26 -26.58
CA TYR A 497 -5.87 8.51 -27.09
C TYR A 497 -6.69 7.24 -27.23
N ARG A 498 -6.09 6.16 -27.77
CA ARG A 498 -6.75 4.84 -27.82
C ARG A 498 -7.13 4.36 -26.43
N MET A 499 -6.25 4.51 -25.45
CA MET A 499 -6.51 4.10 -24.06
C MET A 499 -7.66 4.91 -23.44
N ILE A 500 -7.63 6.24 -23.58
CA ILE A 500 -8.72 7.11 -23.08
C ILE A 500 -10.05 6.72 -23.73
N MET A 501 -10.11 6.62 -25.05
CA MET A 501 -11.34 6.30 -25.76
C MET A 501 -11.87 4.92 -25.41
N ALA A 502 -10.99 3.92 -25.25
CA ALA A 502 -11.37 2.59 -24.81
C ALA A 502 -11.99 2.61 -23.40
N LEU A 503 -11.42 3.41 -22.48
CA LEU A 503 -11.96 3.55 -21.11
C LEU A 503 -13.28 4.32 -21.07
N VAL A 504 -13.41 5.41 -21.83
CA VAL A 504 -14.69 6.15 -21.96
C VAL A 504 -15.78 5.22 -22.50
N ASN A 505 -15.46 4.47 -23.56
CA ASN A 505 -16.41 3.50 -24.13
C ASN A 505 -16.72 2.35 -23.17
N TYR A 506 -15.78 1.95 -22.30
CA TYR A 506 -15.98 0.92 -21.28
C TYR A 506 -16.85 1.42 -20.11
N GLN A 507 -16.87 2.73 -19.85
CA GLN A 507 -17.70 3.36 -18.82
C GLN A 507 -19.16 3.54 -19.27
N ASP A 508 -19.46 3.47 -20.57
CA ASP A 508 -20.83 3.52 -21.08
C ASP A 508 -21.63 2.29 -20.62
N GLU A 509 -22.85 2.49 -20.11
CA GLU A 509 -23.73 1.38 -19.73
C GLU A 509 -24.06 0.45 -20.92
N ASN A 510 -23.94 0.96 -22.15
CA ASN A 510 -24.11 0.22 -23.40
C ASN A 510 -22.80 -0.33 -23.98
N ALA A 511 -21.70 -0.24 -23.24
CA ALA A 511 -20.40 -0.76 -23.66
C ALA A 511 -20.51 -2.22 -24.10
N ASP A 512 -20.09 -2.49 -25.34
CA ASP A 512 -19.86 -3.85 -25.82
C ASP A 512 -18.53 -4.39 -25.24
N ALA A 513 -18.41 -5.71 -25.14
CA ALA A 513 -17.19 -6.42 -24.76
C ALA A 513 -15.97 -6.02 -25.63
N THR A 514 -16.23 -5.44 -26.80
CA THR A 514 -15.23 -4.83 -27.69
C THR A 514 -14.44 -3.70 -27.02
N ALA A 515 -15.09 -2.82 -26.24
CA ALA A 515 -14.41 -1.71 -25.57
C ALA A 515 -13.44 -2.20 -24.49
N GLU A 516 -13.87 -3.17 -23.69
CA GLU A 516 -13.01 -3.83 -22.71
C GLU A 516 -11.81 -4.51 -23.39
N LYS A 517 -12.07 -5.28 -24.46
CA LYS A 517 -11.02 -5.97 -25.21
C LYS A 517 -10.01 -5.00 -25.81
N GLU A 518 -10.45 -3.85 -26.31
CA GLU A 518 -9.56 -2.80 -26.80
C GLU A 518 -8.68 -2.26 -25.68
N ALA A 519 -9.25 -1.93 -24.52
CA ALA A 519 -8.47 -1.45 -23.37
C ALA A 519 -7.39 -2.46 -22.93
N TRP A 520 -7.70 -3.76 -22.96
CA TRP A 520 -6.73 -4.82 -22.68
C TRP A 520 -5.71 -5.06 -23.79
N SER A 521 -6.07 -4.86 -25.05
CA SER A 521 -5.15 -5.00 -26.18
C SER A 521 -3.95 -4.06 -26.07
N ILE A 522 -4.18 -2.81 -25.65
CA ILE A 522 -3.12 -1.82 -25.42
C ILE A 522 -2.12 -2.33 -24.38
N LEU A 523 -2.61 -2.93 -23.28
CA LEU A 523 -1.76 -3.56 -22.26
C LEU A 523 -1.00 -4.76 -22.79
N TRP A 524 -1.63 -5.61 -23.59
CA TRP A 524 -1.00 -6.79 -24.14
C TRP A 524 0.05 -6.51 -25.22
N ASP A 525 -0.11 -5.41 -25.93
CA ASP A 525 0.86 -4.95 -26.92
C ASP A 525 2.16 -4.52 -26.22
N GLU A 526 2.06 -3.88 -25.05
CA GLU A 526 3.22 -3.45 -24.26
C GLU A 526 3.75 -4.52 -23.28
N CYS A 527 2.87 -5.37 -22.76
CA CYS A 527 3.17 -6.43 -21.80
C CYS A 527 2.60 -7.78 -22.28
N PRO A 528 3.20 -8.43 -23.29
CA PRO A 528 2.64 -9.66 -23.87
C PRO A 528 2.46 -10.80 -22.86
N TRP A 529 3.32 -10.87 -21.83
CA TRP A 529 3.27 -11.87 -20.77
C TRP A 529 1.95 -11.83 -19.97
N LEU A 530 1.24 -10.69 -19.92
CA LEU A 530 -0.06 -10.59 -19.24
C LEU A 530 -1.15 -11.47 -19.86
N LYS A 531 -1.00 -11.89 -21.12
CA LYS A 531 -1.96 -12.80 -21.80
C LYS A 531 -2.07 -14.16 -21.10
N HIS A 532 -1.04 -14.55 -20.35
CA HIS A 532 -0.94 -15.85 -19.67
C HIS A 532 -1.19 -15.75 -18.16
N CYS A 533 -1.57 -14.57 -17.67
CA CYS A 533 -1.77 -14.29 -16.25
C CYS A 533 -3.23 -14.47 -15.81
N ASP A 534 -3.43 -14.82 -14.53
CA ASP A 534 -4.74 -14.92 -13.88
C ASP A 534 -5.29 -13.52 -13.53
N THR A 535 -5.69 -12.79 -14.57
CA THR A 535 -6.23 -11.43 -14.47
C THR A 535 -7.76 -11.44 -14.43
N ALA A 536 -8.35 -10.29 -14.06
CA ALA A 536 -9.81 -10.11 -14.07
C ALA A 536 -10.43 -10.36 -15.47
N TYR A 537 -9.68 -10.07 -16.52
CA TYR A 537 -10.12 -10.34 -17.90
C TYR A 537 -10.09 -11.84 -18.21
N GLY A 538 -9.01 -12.53 -17.84
CA GLY A 538 -8.85 -13.96 -18.06
C GLY A 538 -9.94 -14.81 -17.39
N ARG A 539 -10.48 -14.36 -16.25
CA ARG A 539 -11.56 -15.07 -15.53
C ARG A 539 -12.97 -14.82 -16.05
N ARG A 540 -13.20 -13.71 -16.76
CA ARG A 540 -14.52 -13.37 -17.31
C ARG A 540 -14.79 -14.05 -18.65
N ARG A 541 -13.74 -14.50 -19.33
CA ARG A 541 -13.80 -15.35 -20.52
C ARG A 541 -13.76 -16.81 -20.14
#